data_AF-A0A916ZYA5-F1
#
_entry.id   AF-A0A916ZYA5-F1
#
_cell.length_a   1.000
_cell.length_b   1.000
_cell.length_c   1.000
_cell.angle_alpha   90.00
_cell.angle_beta   90.00
_cell.angle_gamma   90.00
#
_symmetry.space_group_name_H-M   'P 1'
#
loop_
_entity.id
_entity.type
_entity.pdbx_description
1 polymer ?
#
loop_
_entity_poly.entity_id
_entity_poly.type
_entity_poly.pdbx_seq_one_letter_code
_entity_poly.pdbx_strand_id
1 'polypeptide(L)'
;MIRSLALALLIATPAVSGVPEAVNDHTLPRFHSFAVQTRALAVNAAADCTAEAVIPSYHNAFDAWMGVSHLSFGPLEKDGRGLAIGFWPDKRGMVASTVAGLVRDEDAAVDDTADFAQVSVAGRGLFALEQLLFGSDYAGYGRDSYTCRLVQAVAADLARMAAEVDAEWQDQAQLMLSAGEAGNTAYLTPREPAQQYYTALMAGLEFTADQRLGRPLGTFDRPRPERAEARRSERSLRNVVLSLEALGDLAEKLADGPVPATAEAFATARATAEDLQDPVFATVDDPSGRLKVEIVQQRVRAARDAAKAEVGAPLGVSEGFNSADGD
;
A
#
# COMPACT_ATOMS: atom_id res chain seq x y z
N MET A 1 -33.66 -44.79 40.69
CA MET A 1 -33.70 -43.38 40.23
C MET A 1 -32.27 -42.89 40.07
N ILE A 2 -31.71 -42.99 38.86
CA ILE A 2 -30.35 -42.54 38.55
C ILE A 2 -30.51 -41.30 37.68
N ARG A 3 -30.17 -40.12 38.23
CA ARG A 3 -30.15 -38.85 37.51
C ARG A 3 -28.81 -38.74 36.78
N SER A 4 -28.83 -38.88 35.45
CA SER A 4 -27.69 -38.57 34.61
C SER A 4 -27.55 -37.05 34.51
N LEU A 5 -26.48 -36.50 35.10
CA LEU A 5 -26.03 -35.13 34.87
C LEU A 5 -25.34 -35.09 33.50
N ALA A 6 -25.94 -34.43 32.51
CA ALA A 6 -25.27 -34.12 31.26
C ALA A 6 -24.37 -32.90 31.48
N LEU A 7 -23.06 -33.13 31.52
CA LEU A 7 -22.04 -32.08 31.57
C LEU A 7 -21.87 -31.54 30.14
N ALA A 8 -22.45 -30.36 29.86
CA ALA A 8 -22.20 -29.65 28.61
C ALA A 8 -20.80 -29.01 28.69
N LEU A 9 -19.80 -29.64 28.05
CA LEU A 9 -18.53 -28.98 27.78
C LEU A 9 -18.79 -27.89 26.73
N LEU A 10 -18.81 -26.63 27.18
CA LEU A 10 -18.61 -25.47 26.32
C LEU A 10 -17.18 -25.54 25.81
N ILE A 11 -17.00 -26.07 24.60
CA ILE A 11 -15.75 -25.91 23.85
C ILE A 11 -15.72 -24.44 23.44
N ALA A 12 -15.04 -23.61 24.22
CA ALA A 12 -14.65 -22.28 23.76
C ALA A 12 -13.77 -22.49 22.54
N THR A 13 -14.27 -22.15 21.35
CA THR A 13 -13.43 -22.01 20.16
C THR A 13 -12.31 -21.04 20.52
N PRO A 14 -11.03 -21.39 20.28
CA PRO A 14 -9.97 -20.41 20.49
C PRO A 14 -10.33 -19.19 19.63
N ALA A 15 -10.48 -18.03 20.29
CA ALA A 15 -10.49 -16.78 19.57
C ALA A 15 -9.23 -16.78 18.71
N VAL A 16 -9.36 -16.53 17.41
CA VAL A 16 -8.19 -16.36 16.56
C VAL A 16 -7.55 -15.05 17.00
N SER A 17 -6.56 -15.19 17.89
CA SER A 17 -5.70 -14.13 18.39
C SER A 17 -5.14 -13.30 17.22
N GLY A 18 -4.98 -11.99 17.41
CA GLY A 18 -4.29 -11.13 16.46
C GLY A 18 -5.20 -10.43 15.45
N VAL A 19 -6.41 -10.92 15.16
CA VAL A 19 -7.36 -10.17 14.31
C VAL A 19 -7.78 -8.85 14.98
N PRO A 20 -8.16 -8.82 16.26
CA PRO A 20 -8.48 -7.55 16.92
C PRO A 20 -7.33 -6.55 16.89
N GLU A 21 -6.10 -7.01 17.09
CA GLU A 21 -4.90 -6.19 17.05
C GLU A 21 -4.56 -5.71 15.63
N ALA A 22 -4.67 -6.57 14.62
CA ALA A 22 -4.48 -6.20 13.21
C ALA A 22 -5.53 -5.17 12.75
N VAL A 23 -6.77 -5.25 13.25
CA VAL A 23 -7.81 -4.27 12.98
C VAL A 23 -7.52 -2.95 13.71
N ASN A 24 -7.43 -3.00 15.05
CA ASN A 24 -7.45 -1.81 15.89
C ASN A 24 -6.09 -1.10 15.99
N ASP A 25 -4.99 -1.84 15.94
CA ASP A 25 -3.64 -1.28 16.12
C ASP A 25 -2.88 -1.12 14.81
N HIS A 26 -3.22 -1.93 13.79
CA HIS A 26 -2.57 -1.84 12.49
C HIS A 26 -3.39 -1.05 11.47
N THR A 27 -4.60 -1.52 11.16
CA THR A 27 -5.38 -1.08 10.00
C THR A 27 -6.03 0.29 10.20
N LEU A 28 -6.92 0.41 11.19
CA LEU A 28 -7.70 1.63 11.43
C LEU A 28 -6.83 2.89 11.64
N PRO A 29 -5.81 2.89 12.52
CA PRO A 29 -4.99 4.09 12.73
C PRO A 29 -4.19 4.51 11.49
N ARG A 30 -3.80 3.55 10.64
CA ARG A 30 -3.02 3.85 9.43
C ARG A 30 -3.89 4.41 8.30
N PHE A 31 -5.10 3.90 8.10
CA PHE A 31 -6.06 4.52 7.18
C PHE A 31 -6.48 5.92 7.64
N HIS A 32 -6.66 6.11 8.95
CA HIS A 32 -6.91 7.45 9.49
C HIS A 32 -5.75 8.40 9.21
N SER A 33 -4.50 7.96 9.45
CA SER A 33 -3.31 8.75 9.13
C SER A 33 -3.26 9.10 7.64
N PHE A 34 -3.55 8.16 6.75
CA PHE A 34 -3.60 8.39 5.31
C PHE A 34 -4.67 9.44 4.92
N ALA A 35 -5.87 9.38 5.50
CA ALA A 35 -6.90 10.40 5.31
C ALA A 35 -6.46 11.78 5.83
N VAL A 36 -5.77 11.84 6.97
CA VAL A 36 -5.23 13.11 7.50
C VAL A 36 -4.16 13.71 6.58
N GLN A 37 -3.19 12.92 6.12
CA GLN A 37 -2.10 13.43 5.30
C GLN A 37 -2.56 13.84 3.90
N THR A 38 -3.49 13.10 3.30
CA THR A 38 -4.08 13.47 2.00
C THR A 38 -4.96 14.72 2.10
N ARG A 39 -5.69 14.91 3.21
CA ARG A 39 -6.39 16.17 3.48
C ARG A 39 -5.42 17.34 3.59
N ALA A 40 -4.30 17.18 4.30
CA ALA A 40 -3.27 18.22 4.39
C ALA A 40 -2.68 18.56 3.01
N LEU A 41 -2.44 17.55 2.17
CA LEU A 41 -2.04 17.72 0.78
C LEU A 41 -3.06 18.53 -0.03
N ALA A 42 -4.35 18.19 0.05
CA ALA A 42 -5.40 18.93 -0.65
C ALA A 42 -5.50 20.40 -0.20
N VAL A 43 -5.41 20.65 1.11
CA VAL A 43 -5.42 22.02 1.67
C VAL A 43 -4.21 22.83 1.16
N ASN A 44 -3.02 22.23 1.17
CA ASN A 44 -1.81 22.89 0.70
C ASN A 44 -1.87 23.17 -0.81
N ALA A 45 -2.31 22.22 -1.62
CA ALA A 45 -2.49 22.41 -3.05
C ALA A 45 -3.54 23.49 -3.38
N ALA A 46 -4.62 23.56 -2.61
CA ALA A 46 -5.63 24.61 -2.76
C ALA A 46 -5.08 26.01 -2.44
N ALA A 47 -4.22 26.12 -1.41
CA ALA A 47 -3.58 27.38 -1.04
C ALA A 47 -2.46 27.78 -2.02
N ASP A 48 -1.66 26.81 -2.45
CA ASP A 48 -0.57 26.98 -3.38
C ASP A 48 -0.29 25.66 -4.11
N CYS A 49 -0.78 25.60 -5.34
CA CYS A 49 -0.67 24.44 -6.21
C CYS A 49 0.71 24.27 -6.84
N THR A 50 1.67 25.18 -6.62
CA THR A 50 2.99 25.09 -7.24
C THR A 50 3.79 23.93 -6.69
N ALA A 51 4.70 23.38 -7.51
CA ALA A 51 5.41 22.16 -7.15
C ALA A 51 6.16 22.28 -5.83
N GLU A 52 6.88 23.39 -5.62
CA GLU A 52 7.64 23.66 -4.39
C GLU A 52 6.75 23.61 -3.14
N ALA A 53 5.55 24.19 -3.19
CA ALA A 53 4.64 24.22 -2.07
C ALA A 53 3.98 22.86 -1.77
N VAL A 54 3.70 22.07 -2.80
CA VAL A 54 2.94 20.81 -2.68
C VAL A 54 3.83 19.61 -2.33
N ILE A 55 5.08 19.59 -2.80
CA ILE A 55 6.03 18.47 -2.66
C ILE A 55 6.14 17.94 -1.21
N PRO A 56 6.27 18.77 -0.16
CA PRO A 56 6.38 18.27 1.21
C PRO A 56 5.16 17.45 1.64
N SER A 57 3.95 17.95 1.38
CA SER A 57 2.71 17.22 1.68
C SER A 57 2.48 16.00 0.79
N TYR A 58 2.98 16.03 -0.46
CA TYR A 58 2.97 14.86 -1.33
C TYR A 58 3.79 13.71 -0.72
N HIS A 59 4.99 14.00 -0.22
CA HIS A 59 5.81 12.99 0.45
C HIS A 59 5.14 12.42 1.71
N ASN A 60 4.51 13.26 2.54
CA ASN A 60 3.80 12.81 3.72
C ASN A 60 2.59 11.92 3.38
N ALA A 61 1.82 12.28 2.35
CA ALA A 61 0.69 11.47 1.89
C ALA A 61 1.15 10.12 1.32
N PHE A 62 2.26 10.10 0.57
CA PHE A 62 2.83 8.86 0.04
C PHE A 62 3.41 7.99 1.17
N ASP A 63 4.07 8.57 2.16
CA ASP A 63 4.55 7.82 3.34
C ASP A 63 3.38 7.14 4.07
N ALA A 64 2.27 7.86 4.28
CA ALA A 64 1.07 7.30 4.88
C ALA A 64 0.41 6.21 4.01
N TRP A 65 0.41 6.38 2.68
CA TRP A 65 -0.04 5.35 1.74
C TRP A 65 0.79 4.06 1.85
N MET A 66 2.11 4.18 1.98
CA MET A 66 2.98 3.01 2.15
C MET A 66 2.64 2.20 3.40
N GLY A 67 2.09 2.85 4.42
CA GLY A 67 1.58 2.21 5.63
C GLY A 67 0.35 1.32 5.42
N VAL A 68 -0.40 1.49 4.33
CA VAL A 68 -1.65 0.75 4.06
C VAL A 68 -1.69 0.05 2.70
N SER A 69 -0.71 0.28 1.83
CA SER A 69 -0.73 -0.19 0.43
C SER A 69 -0.78 -1.71 0.27
N HIS A 70 -0.40 -2.48 1.30
CA HIS A 70 -0.51 -3.95 1.32
C HIS A 70 -1.91 -4.46 1.63
N LEU A 71 -2.81 -3.62 2.16
CA LEU A 71 -4.18 -3.97 2.52
C LEU A 71 -5.10 -3.81 1.29
N SER A 72 -4.83 -4.54 0.22
CA SER A 72 -5.54 -4.43 -1.07
C SER A 72 -6.93 -5.09 -1.08
N PHE A 73 -7.66 -5.01 0.03
CA PHE A 73 -8.98 -5.61 0.21
C PHE A 73 -9.97 -4.66 0.90
N GLY A 74 -11.25 -5.00 0.86
CA GLY A 74 -12.29 -4.23 1.56
C GLY A 74 -12.56 -2.88 0.87
N PRO A 75 -12.61 -1.75 1.58
CA PRO A 75 -12.97 -0.45 1.00
C PRO A 75 -12.08 0.03 -0.17
N LEU A 76 -10.85 -0.50 -0.30
CA LEU A 76 -9.95 -0.19 -1.41
C LEU A 76 -10.33 -0.90 -2.73
N GLU A 77 -11.05 -2.02 -2.68
CA GLU A 77 -11.51 -2.74 -3.89
C GLU A 77 -12.71 -2.05 -4.54
N LYS A 78 -13.46 -1.28 -3.76
CA LYS A 78 -14.64 -0.55 -4.22
C LYS A 78 -14.26 0.49 -5.26
N ASP A 79 -14.96 0.47 -6.40
CA ASP A 79 -14.84 1.41 -7.51
C ASP A 79 -13.39 1.64 -8.00
N GLY A 80 -12.52 0.64 -7.84
CA GLY A 80 -11.11 0.70 -8.26
C GLY A 80 -10.25 1.72 -7.49
N ARG A 81 -10.66 2.14 -6.29
CA ARG A 81 -9.97 3.17 -5.48
C ARG A 81 -8.49 2.84 -5.24
N GLY A 82 -8.15 1.58 -4.94
CA GLY A 82 -6.74 1.19 -4.75
C GLY A 82 -5.87 1.49 -5.98
N LEU A 83 -6.37 1.18 -7.19
CA LEU A 83 -5.69 1.49 -8.44
C LEU A 83 -5.66 2.99 -8.73
N ALA A 84 -6.73 3.72 -8.42
CA ALA A 84 -6.78 5.17 -8.61
C ALA A 84 -5.83 5.93 -7.66
N ILE A 85 -5.63 5.43 -6.44
CA ILE A 85 -4.70 6.01 -5.46
C ILE A 85 -3.24 5.74 -5.87
N GLY A 86 -2.92 4.49 -6.21
CA GLY A 86 -1.56 4.01 -6.47
C GLY A 86 -1.44 3.23 -7.77
N PHE A 87 -1.52 3.90 -8.92
CA PHE A 87 -1.40 3.26 -10.23
C PHE A 87 0.05 2.89 -10.61
N TRP A 88 0.57 1.83 -10.03
CA TRP A 88 1.88 1.25 -10.38
C TRP A 88 1.90 -0.26 -10.08
N PRO A 89 2.52 -1.12 -10.93
CA PRO A 89 3.37 -0.76 -12.07
C PRO A 89 2.62 -0.38 -13.35
N ASP A 90 2.99 0.77 -13.92
CA ASP A 90 2.45 1.23 -15.21
C ASP A 90 3.23 0.61 -16.38
N LYS A 91 2.88 -0.62 -16.75
CA LYS A 91 3.52 -1.37 -17.85
C LYS A 91 3.40 -0.67 -19.22
N ARG A 92 2.42 0.22 -19.41
CA ARG A 92 2.06 0.84 -20.70
C ARG A 92 2.33 2.34 -20.78
N GLY A 93 2.85 2.97 -19.72
CA GLY A 93 3.08 4.42 -19.70
C GLY A 93 1.78 5.24 -19.74
N MET A 94 0.69 4.68 -19.20
CA MET A 94 -0.62 5.33 -19.16
C MET A 94 -0.63 6.59 -18.30
N VAL A 95 0.16 6.67 -17.23
CA VAL A 95 0.17 7.86 -16.35
C VAL A 95 0.68 9.06 -17.12
N ALA A 96 1.88 8.97 -17.71
CA ALA A 96 2.47 10.07 -18.44
C ALA A 96 1.61 10.49 -19.65
N SER A 97 1.06 9.53 -20.39
CA SER A 97 0.20 9.83 -21.54
C SER A 97 -1.14 10.44 -21.16
N THR A 98 -1.78 9.97 -20.07
CA THR A 98 -3.05 10.52 -19.58
C THR A 98 -2.87 11.93 -19.05
N VAL A 99 -1.86 12.16 -18.20
CA VAL A 99 -1.56 13.50 -17.65
C VAL A 99 -1.24 14.49 -18.78
N ALA A 100 -0.41 14.09 -19.76
CA ALA A 100 -0.12 14.93 -20.91
C ALA A 100 -1.37 15.23 -21.75
N GLY A 101 -2.28 14.26 -21.87
CA GLY A 101 -3.58 14.44 -22.51
C GLY A 101 -4.44 15.50 -21.82
N LEU A 102 -4.65 15.34 -20.50
CA LEU A 102 -5.40 16.30 -19.69
C LEU A 102 -4.85 17.72 -19.82
N VAL A 103 -3.53 17.89 -19.74
CA VAL A 103 -2.87 19.20 -19.84
C VAL A 103 -2.99 19.81 -21.24
N ARG A 104 -2.83 18.99 -22.29
CA ARG A 104 -2.94 19.44 -23.68
C ARG A 104 -4.35 19.84 -24.07
N ASP A 105 -5.35 19.11 -23.57
CA ASP A 105 -6.77 19.34 -23.88
C ASP A 105 -7.41 20.40 -22.97
N GLU A 106 -6.72 20.81 -21.91
CA GLU A 106 -7.28 21.62 -20.82
C GLU A 106 -8.65 21.08 -20.36
N ASP A 107 -8.68 19.78 -20.06
CA ASP A 107 -9.90 19.03 -19.74
C ASP A 107 -10.70 19.71 -18.61
N ALA A 108 -11.95 20.09 -18.89
CA ALA A 108 -12.81 20.82 -17.96
C ALA A 108 -13.20 20.00 -16.72
N ALA A 109 -12.96 18.68 -16.70
CA ALA A 109 -13.19 17.84 -15.53
C ALA A 109 -12.40 18.31 -14.30
N VAL A 110 -11.31 19.08 -14.44
CA VAL A 110 -10.57 19.64 -13.29
C VAL A 110 -11.38 20.63 -12.46
N ASP A 111 -12.46 21.19 -13.01
CA ASP A 111 -13.28 22.21 -12.36
C ASP A 111 -14.46 21.63 -11.57
N ASP A 112 -14.75 20.32 -11.70
CA ASP A 112 -15.86 19.65 -11.00
C ASP A 112 -15.40 18.31 -10.37
N THR A 113 -15.71 18.11 -9.09
CA THR A 113 -15.23 16.94 -8.35
C THR A 113 -15.90 15.64 -8.76
N ALA A 114 -17.14 15.67 -9.23
CA ALA A 114 -17.86 14.49 -9.69
C ALA A 114 -17.37 14.07 -11.07
N ASP A 115 -17.13 15.02 -11.97
CA ASP A 115 -16.54 14.77 -13.29
C ASP A 115 -15.09 14.29 -13.15
N PHE A 116 -14.29 14.89 -12.27
CA PHE A 116 -12.91 14.46 -12.05
C PHE A 116 -12.81 13.03 -11.52
N ALA A 117 -13.78 12.58 -10.71
CA ALA A 117 -13.85 11.20 -10.24
C ALA A 117 -14.06 10.17 -11.37
N GLN A 118 -14.51 10.61 -12.56
CA GLN A 118 -14.64 9.79 -13.77
C GLN A 118 -13.39 9.80 -14.65
N VAL A 119 -12.41 10.67 -14.37
CA VAL A 119 -11.13 10.66 -15.09
C VAL A 119 -10.46 9.30 -14.92
N SER A 120 -9.78 8.84 -15.96
CA SER A 120 -8.98 7.62 -15.96
C SER A 120 -8.12 7.51 -14.70
N VAL A 121 -8.06 6.32 -14.11
CA VAL A 121 -7.24 6.05 -12.91
C VAL A 121 -5.77 6.44 -13.09
N ALA A 122 -5.26 6.39 -14.33
CA ALA A 122 -3.88 6.80 -14.65
C ALA A 122 -3.66 8.32 -14.60
N GLY A 123 -4.72 9.12 -14.66
CA GLY A 123 -4.68 10.58 -14.50
C GLY A 123 -4.91 11.07 -13.07
N ARG A 124 -4.99 10.14 -12.10
CA ARG A 124 -5.39 10.40 -10.71
C ARG A 124 -4.34 9.86 -9.73
N GLY A 125 -4.52 10.21 -8.45
CA GLY A 125 -3.72 9.70 -7.34
C GLY A 125 -2.25 10.11 -7.34
N LEU A 126 -1.45 9.32 -6.60
CA LEU A 126 -0.07 9.66 -6.25
C LEU A 126 0.85 9.74 -7.48
N PHE A 127 0.71 8.84 -8.45
CA PHE A 127 1.60 8.80 -9.62
C PHE A 127 1.29 9.90 -10.64
N ALA A 128 0.01 10.32 -10.76
CA ALA A 128 -0.32 11.50 -11.55
C ALA A 128 0.27 12.78 -10.91
N LEU A 129 0.15 12.92 -9.58
CA LEU A 129 0.83 14.01 -8.85
C LEU A 129 2.34 13.96 -9.02
N GLU A 130 2.96 12.78 -8.94
CA GLU A 130 4.39 12.64 -9.16
C GLU A 130 4.80 13.18 -10.54
N GLN A 131 4.05 12.82 -11.58
CA GLN A 131 4.31 13.27 -12.93
C GLN A 131 4.20 14.80 -13.07
N LEU A 132 3.21 15.43 -12.42
CA LEU A 132 2.99 16.88 -12.45
C LEU A 132 4.03 17.66 -11.63
N LEU A 133 4.44 17.13 -10.48
CA LEU A 133 5.32 17.82 -9.53
C LEU A 133 6.81 17.65 -9.85
N PHE A 134 7.20 16.48 -10.39
CA PHE A 134 8.60 16.11 -10.62
C PHE A 134 8.94 15.88 -12.10
N GLY A 135 7.95 15.91 -13.00
CA GLY A 135 8.18 15.75 -14.43
C GLY A 135 8.81 17.00 -15.06
N SER A 136 9.88 16.81 -15.84
CA SER A 136 10.56 17.91 -16.56
C SER A 136 9.64 18.71 -17.49
N ASP A 137 8.65 18.04 -18.07
CA ASP A 137 7.68 18.66 -19.00
C ASP A 137 6.75 19.66 -18.30
N TYR A 138 6.67 19.60 -16.97
CA TYR A 138 5.85 20.48 -16.14
C TYR A 138 6.71 21.39 -15.25
N ALA A 139 8.03 21.43 -15.44
CA ALA A 139 8.89 22.25 -14.60
C ALA A 139 8.51 23.74 -14.68
N GLY A 140 8.26 24.37 -13.52
CA GLY A 140 8.01 25.80 -13.42
C GLY A 140 6.63 26.27 -13.90
N TYR A 141 5.60 25.41 -13.91
CA TYR A 141 4.23 25.87 -14.19
C TYR A 141 3.79 26.97 -13.19
N GLY A 142 3.02 27.94 -13.70
CA GLY A 142 2.51 29.06 -12.90
C GLY A 142 1.21 28.76 -12.16
N ARG A 143 0.86 29.60 -11.19
CA ARG A 143 -0.39 29.50 -10.40
C ARG A 143 -1.67 29.61 -11.24
N ASP A 144 -1.61 30.33 -12.36
CA ASP A 144 -2.78 30.50 -13.24
C ASP A 144 -2.85 29.44 -14.35
N SER A 145 -1.97 28.43 -14.33
CA SER A 145 -1.90 27.40 -15.36
C SER A 145 -2.94 26.31 -15.16
N TYR A 146 -3.30 25.62 -16.25
CA TYR A 146 -4.08 24.39 -16.17
C TYR A 146 -3.39 23.32 -15.30
N THR A 147 -2.07 23.18 -15.39
CA THR A 147 -1.29 22.22 -14.58
C THR A 147 -1.49 22.46 -13.08
N CYS A 148 -1.53 23.72 -12.64
CA CYS A 148 -1.86 24.07 -11.26
C CYS A 148 -3.27 23.59 -10.86
N ARG A 149 -4.29 23.88 -11.68
CA ARG A 149 -5.66 23.40 -11.42
C ARG A 149 -5.74 21.87 -11.38
N LEU A 150 -5.00 21.20 -12.26
CA LEU A 150 -4.93 19.74 -12.29
C LEU A 150 -4.26 19.19 -11.00
N VAL A 151 -3.19 19.81 -10.51
CA VAL A 151 -2.59 19.43 -9.21
C VAL A 151 -3.61 19.55 -8.06
N GLN A 152 -4.41 20.62 -8.05
CA GLN A 152 -5.48 20.81 -7.08
C GLN A 152 -6.54 19.73 -7.18
N ALA A 153 -7.03 19.44 -8.39
CA ALA A 153 -8.05 18.43 -8.64
C ALA A 153 -7.58 17.03 -8.23
N VAL A 154 -6.36 16.63 -8.59
CA VAL A 154 -5.81 15.32 -8.20
C VAL A 154 -5.63 15.22 -6.69
N ALA A 155 -5.13 16.27 -6.03
CA ALA A 155 -4.98 16.28 -4.57
C ALA A 155 -6.32 16.20 -3.84
N ALA A 156 -7.34 16.92 -4.32
CA ALA A 156 -8.69 16.88 -3.77
C ALA A 156 -9.36 15.50 -3.95
N ASP A 157 -9.23 14.89 -5.13
CA ASP A 157 -9.75 13.55 -5.39
C ASP A 157 -9.06 12.48 -4.53
N LEU A 158 -7.74 12.57 -4.37
CA LEU A 158 -6.99 11.68 -3.48
C LEU A 158 -7.46 11.81 -2.02
N ALA A 159 -7.67 13.03 -1.53
CA ALA A 159 -8.19 13.26 -0.18
C ALA A 159 -9.63 12.74 0.00
N ARG A 160 -10.48 12.91 -1.03
CA ARG A 160 -11.85 12.35 -1.04
C ARG A 160 -11.82 10.83 -0.94
N MET A 161 -11.04 10.16 -1.80
CA MET A 161 -10.92 8.70 -1.77
C MET A 161 -10.38 8.20 -0.43
N ALA A 162 -9.37 8.85 0.14
CA ALA A 162 -8.81 8.46 1.43
C ALA A 162 -9.82 8.62 2.57
N ALA A 163 -10.63 9.68 2.58
CA ALA A 163 -11.67 9.90 3.58
C ALA A 163 -12.81 8.88 3.47
N GLU A 164 -13.23 8.53 2.24
CA GLU A 164 -14.22 7.48 2.01
C GLU A 164 -13.73 6.13 2.50
N VAL A 165 -12.47 5.78 2.19
CA VAL A 165 -11.84 4.53 2.65
C VAL A 165 -11.74 4.50 4.17
N ASP A 166 -11.27 5.57 4.83
CA ASP A 166 -11.19 5.65 6.30
C ASP A 166 -12.55 5.46 6.99
N ALA A 167 -13.60 6.10 6.45
CA ALA A 167 -14.95 5.96 6.98
C ALA A 167 -15.51 4.53 6.80
N GLU A 168 -15.36 3.96 5.61
CA GLU A 168 -15.88 2.62 5.28
C GLU A 168 -15.10 1.49 6.00
N TRP A 169 -13.85 1.75 6.42
CA TRP A 169 -13.07 0.79 7.20
C TRP A 169 -13.65 0.51 8.58
N GLN A 170 -14.42 1.44 9.17
CA GLN A 170 -15.08 1.22 10.45
C GLN A 170 -16.12 0.09 10.34
N ASP A 171 -16.90 0.10 9.27
CA ASP A 171 -17.91 -0.94 9.00
C ASP A 171 -17.22 -2.28 8.67
N GLN A 172 -16.17 -2.24 7.84
CA GLN A 172 -15.36 -3.43 7.52
C GLN A 172 -14.72 -4.05 8.77
N ALA A 173 -14.20 -3.24 9.68
CA ALA A 173 -13.64 -3.68 10.94
C ALA A 173 -14.69 -4.40 11.80
N GLN A 174 -15.91 -3.86 11.87
CA GLN A 174 -17.00 -4.50 12.59
C GLN A 174 -17.34 -5.89 12.03
N LEU A 175 -17.35 -6.04 10.71
CA LEU A 175 -17.53 -7.34 10.05
C LEU A 175 -16.39 -8.31 10.38
N MET A 176 -15.14 -7.85 10.39
CA MET A 176 -14.00 -8.71 10.73
C MET A 176 -14.01 -9.14 12.21
N LEU A 177 -14.36 -8.23 13.12
CA LEU A 177 -14.37 -8.49 14.56
C LEU A 177 -15.53 -9.39 15.01
N SER A 178 -16.66 -9.36 14.28
CA SER A 178 -17.83 -10.21 14.54
C SER A 178 -17.84 -11.49 13.70
N ALA A 179 -16.70 -11.91 13.16
CA ALA A 179 -16.60 -13.08 12.29
C ALA A 179 -17.10 -14.35 12.99
N GLY A 180 -18.00 -15.09 12.33
CA GLY A 180 -18.65 -16.28 12.90
C GLY A 180 -19.83 -16.01 13.84
N GLU A 181 -20.16 -14.74 14.11
CA GLU A 181 -21.37 -14.39 14.86
C GLU A 181 -22.64 -14.48 13.99
N ALA A 182 -23.78 -14.69 14.63
CA ALA A 182 -25.07 -14.72 13.95
C ALA A 182 -25.39 -13.36 13.31
N GLY A 183 -25.65 -13.35 12.00
CA GLY A 183 -25.94 -12.13 11.23
C GLY A 183 -24.76 -11.62 10.41
N ASN A 184 -23.54 -12.11 10.67
CA ASN A 184 -22.38 -11.82 9.83
C ASN A 184 -22.34 -12.79 8.64
N THR A 185 -22.63 -12.27 7.44
CA THR A 185 -22.58 -13.03 6.19
C THR A 185 -21.30 -12.79 5.38
N ALA A 186 -20.45 -11.85 5.82
CA ALA A 186 -19.20 -11.52 5.14
C ALA A 186 -18.06 -12.42 5.63
N TYR A 187 -18.02 -12.71 6.94
CA TYR A 187 -17.06 -13.61 7.56
C TYR A 187 -17.77 -14.69 8.36
N LEU A 188 -17.84 -15.89 7.78
CA LEU A 188 -18.59 -17.02 8.32
C LEU A 188 -17.85 -17.73 9.45
N THR A 189 -16.53 -17.57 9.52
CA THR A 189 -15.71 -18.17 10.58
C THR A 189 -14.69 -17.15 11.13
N PRO A 190 -14.30 -17.25 12.42
CA PRO A 190 -13.28 -16.39 13.02
C PRO A 190 -11.91 -16.45 12.32
N ARG A 191 -11.66 -17.46 11.48
CA ARG A 191 -10.40 -17.66 10.77
C ARG A 191 -10.31 -16.85 9.47
N GLU A 192 -11.44 -16.52 8.86
CA GLU A 192 -11.47 -15.86 7.54
C GLU A 192 -10.80 -14.47 7.56
N PRO A 193 -11.02 -13.59 8.55
CA PRO A 193 -10.27 -12.33 8.65
C PRO A 193 -8.76 -12.55 8.80
N ALA A 194 -8.34 -13.52 9.62
CA ALA A 194 -6.93 -13.84 9.81
C ALA A 194 -6.30 -14.34 8.51
N GLN A 195 -7.01 -15.19 7.77
CA GLN A 195 -6.60 -15.67 6.45
C GLN A 195 -6.45 -14.51 5.45
N GLN A 196 -7.36 -13.54 5.48
CA GLN A 196 -7.29 -12.38 4.60
C GLN A 196 -6.10 -11.47 4.92
N TYR A 197 -5.88 -11.12 6.19
CA TYR A 197 -4.71 -10.37 6.61
C TYR A 197 -3.40 -11.09 6.30
N TYR A 198 -3.35 -12.40 6.53
CA TYR A 198 -2.17 -13.20 6.20
C TYR A 198 -1.89 -13.21 4.70
N THR A 199 -2.94 -13.31 3.88
CA THR A 199 -2.82 -13.22 2.42
C THR A 199 -2.26 -11.86 2.00
N ALA A 200 -2.76 -10.76 2.58
CA ALA A 200 -2.24 -9.40 2.35
C ALA A 200 -0.77 -9.24 2.77
N LEU A 201 -0.38 -9.82 3.91
CA LEU A 201 1.01 -9.84 4.39
C LEU A 201 1.95 -10.54 3.40
N MET A 202 1.59 -11.76 2.97
CA MET A 202 2.39 -12.53 2.00
C MET A 202 2.47 -11.83 0.66
N ALA A 203 1.35 -11.33 0.16
CA ALA A 203 1.26 -10.57 -1.08
C ALA A 203 2.11 -9.29 -1.04
N GLY A 204 2.10 -8.55 0.07
CA GLY A 204 2.88 -7.32 0.21
C GLY A 204 4.40 -7.57 0.23
N LEU A 205 4.84 -8.67 0.85
CA LEU A 205 6.25 -9.10 0.83
C LEU A 205 6.68 -9.53 -0.57
N GLU A 206 5.84 -10.28 -1.27
CA GLU A 206 6.06 -10.70 -2.65
C GLU A 206 6.10 -9.49 -3.60
N PHE A 207 5.15 -8.56 -3.47
CA PHE A 207 5.13 -7.33 -4.25
C PHE A 207 6.39 -6.48 -4.01
N THR A 208 6.86 -6.39 -2.77
CA THR A 208 8.11 -5.69 -2.45
C THR A 208 9.32 -6.37 -3.08
N ALA A 209 9.41 -7.70 -3.00
CA ALA A 209 10.52 -8.45 -3.58
C ALA A 209 10.51 -8.41 -5.12
N ASP A 210 9.38 -8.69 -5.73
CA ASP A 210 9.31 -8.99 -7.17
C ASP A 210 8.91 -7.77 -7.99
N GLN A 211 8.12 -6.85 -7.43
CA GLN A 211 7.80 -5.58 -8.10
C GLN A 211 8.79 -4.48 -7.72
N ARG A 212 8.82 -4.04 -6.45
CA ARG A 212 9.61 -2.85 -6.04
C ARG A 212 11.11 -3.02 -6.26
N LEU A 213 11.65 -4.20 -5.95
CA LEU A 213 13.06 -4.55 -6.16
C LEU A 213 13.28 -5.28 -7.50
N GLY A 214 12.42 -6.23 -7.84
CA GLY A 214 12.59 -7.08 -9.03
C GLY A 214 12.47 -6.33 -10.36
N ARG A 215 11.54 -5.38 -10.47
CA ARG A 215 11.39 -4.60 -11.72
C ARG A 215 12.62 -3.78 -12.09
N PRO A 216 13.24 -2.99 -11.18
CA PRO A 216 14.46 -2.27 -11.51
C PRO A 216 15.65 -3.19 -11.76
N LEU A 217 15.74 -4.32 -11.03
CA LEU A 217 16.77 -5.33 -11.27
C LEU A 217 16.71 -5.91 -12.70
N GLY A 218 15.53 -6.18 -13.24
CA GLY A 218 15.39 -6.82 -14.54
C GLY A 218 16.19 -8.14 -14.64
N THR A 219 16.60 -8.51 -15.85
CA THR A 219 17.57 -9.62 -16.05
C THR A 219 18.99 -9.10 -15.93
N PHE A 220 19.96 -9.97 -15.67
CA PHE A 220 21.38 -9.59 -15.61
C PHE A 220 21.84 -8.80 -16.84
N ASP A 221 21.49 -9.25 -18.05
CA ASP A 221 21.88 -8.56 -19.30
C ASP A 221 21.02 -7.33 -19.64
N ARG A 222 19.92 -7.10 -18.89
CA ARG A 222 18.95 -6.02 -19.16
C ARG A 222 18.41 -5.44 -17.86
N PRO A 223 19.26 -4.75 -17.08
CA PRO A 223 18.82 -3.96 -15.93
C PRO A 223 17.80 -2.90 -16.37
N ARG A 224 16.91 -2.50 -15.46
CA ARG A 224 15.79 -1.60 -15.75
C ARG A 224 15.59 -0.52 -14.67
N PRO A 225 16.63 0.22 -14.24
CA PRO A 225 16.51 1.21 -13.17
C PRO A 225 15.37 2.23 -13.39
N GLU A 226 15.01 2.50 -14.65
CA GLU A 226 13.89 3.37 -15.01
C GLU A 226 12.51 2.85 -14.56
N ARG A 227 12.38 1.57 -14.21
CA ARG A 227 11.13 0.92 -13.78
C ARG A 227 10.90 0.95 -12.28
N ALA A 228 11.80 1.58 -11.50
CA ALA A 228 11.63 1.74 -10.07
C ALA A 228 10.34 2.52 -9.72
N GLU A 229 9.68 2.13 -8.61
CA GLU A 229 8.46 2.78 -8.12
C GLU A 229 8.77 4.21 -7.69
N ALA A 230 7.95 5.17 -8.11
CA ALA A 230 8.05 6.56 -7.68
C ALA A 230 9.49 7.13 -7.84
N ARG A 231 10.13 6.76 -8.95
CA ARG A 231 11.51 7.14 -9.28
C ARG A 231 11.68 8.64 -9.41
N ARG A 232 10.72 9.36 -10.00
CA ARG A 232 10.85 10.79 -10.29
C ARG A 232 10.93 11.62 -9.01
N SER A 233 10.28 11.14 -7.97
CA SER A 233 10.29 11.72 -6.62
C SER A 233 11.37 11.13 -5.70
N GLU A 234 12.28 10.31 -6.24
CA GLU A 234 13.38 9.66 -5.51
C GLU A 234 12.91 8.77 -4.34
N ARG A 235 11.72 8.17 -4.45
CA ARG A 235 11.08 7.44 -3.34
C ARG A 235 11.30 5.93 -3.37
N SER A 236 11.84 5.36 -4.44
CA SER A 236 11.90 3.90 -4.66
C SER A 236 12.42 3.13 -3.45
N LEU A 237 13.58 3.50 -2.91
CA LEU A 237 14.16 2.85 -1.73
C LEU A 237 13.35 3.15 -0.46
N ARG A 238 12.90 4.40 -0.28
CA ARG A 238 12.08 4.81 0.86
C ARG A 238 10.79 4.00 0.94
N ASN A 239 10.14 3.75 -0.19
CA ASN A 239 8.93 2.94 -0.26
C ASN A 239 9.20 1.48 0.10
N VAL A 240 10.34 0.90 -0.29
CA VAL A 240 10.73 -0.46 0.17
C VAL A 240 10.86 -0.48 1.70
N VAL A 241 11.55 0.50 2.29
CA VAL A 241 11.71 0.59 3.75
C VAL A 241 10.36 0.73 4.47
N LEU A 242 9.52 1.68 4.06
CA LEU A 242 8.20 1.90 4.67
C LEU A 242 7.26 0.69 4.49
N SER A 243 7.35 0.00 3.36
CA SER A 243 6.58 -1.24 3.16
C SER A 243 7.02 -2.33 4.13
N LEU A 244 8.33 -2.48 4.38
CA LEU A 244 8.85 -3.47 5.33
C LEU A 244 8.45 -3.12 6.77
N GLU A 245 8.40 -1.84 7.13
CA GLU A 245 7.89 -1.39 8.42
C GLU A 245 6.42 -1.75 8.61
N ALA A 246 5.58 -1.44 7.62
CA ALA A 246 4.15 -1.73 7.68
C ALA A 246 3.87 -3.25 7.73
N LEU A 247 4.56 -4.03 6.91
CA LEU A 247 4.40 -5.48 6.86
C LEU A 247 4.93 -6.17 8.13
N GLY A 248 6.03 -5.68 8.69
CA GLY A 248 6.56 -6.18 9.97
C GLY A 248 5.60 -5.93 11.12
N ASP A 249 5.04 -4.73 11.20
CA ASP A 249 4.01 -4.39 12.19
C ASP A 249 2.75 -5.27 12.03
N LEU A 250 2.27 -5.46 10.80
CA LEU A 250 1.15 -6.37 10.55
C LEU A 250 1.45 -7.81 11.00
N ALA A 251 2.66 -8.32 10.71
CA ALA A 251 3.06 -9.66 11.11
C ALA A 251 3.04 -9.83 12.64
N GLU A 252 3.55 -8.85 13.39
CA GLU A 252 3.52 -8.86 14.85
C GLU A 252 2.10 -8.77 15.41
N LYS A 253 1.25 -7.91 14.83
CA LYS A 253 -0.13 -7.72 15.28
C LYS A 253 -1.03 -8.91 14.96
N LEU A 254 -0.77 -9.61 13.86
CA LEU A 254 -1.58 -10.75 13.41
C LEU A 254 -1.25 -12.05 14.16
N ALA A 255 -0.06 -12.17 14.75
CA ALA A 255 0.42 -13.42 15.32
C ALA A 255 -0.31 -13.85 16.63
N ASP A 256 -0.39 -15.16 16.86
CA ASP A 256 -0.84 -15.78 18.13
C ASP A 256 0.29 -15.88 19.18
N GLY A 257 1.12 -14.84 19.26
CA GLY A 257 2.25 -14.80 20.18
C GLY A 257 3.52 -14.18 19.59
N PRO A 258 4.66 -14.28 20.31
CA PRO A 258 5.92 -13.70 19.88
C PRO A 258 6.43 -14.32 18.56
N VAL A 259 6.94 -13.47 17.67
CA VAL A 259 7.50 -13.85 16.37
C VAL A 259 8.98 -13.42 16.22
N PRO A 260 9.88 -13.93 17.09
CA PRO A 260 11.25 -13.42 17.18
C PRO A 260 12.05 -13.58 15.87
N ALA A 261 11.90 -14.69 15.14
CA ALA A 261 12.62 -14.88 13.88
C ALA A 261 12.07 -13.94 12.78
N THR A 262 10.76 -13.72 12.77
CA THR A 262 10.09 -12.78 11.86
C THR A 262 10.55 -11.35 12.14
N ALA A 263 10.50 -10.91 13.40
CA ALA A 263 10.95 -9.59 13.82
C ALA A 263 12.44 -9.35 13.46
N GLU A 264 13.31 -10.32 13.72
CA GLU A 264 14.74 -10.25 13.34
C GLU A 264 14.93 -10.18 11.81
N ALA A 265 14.16 -10.96 11.05
CA ALA A 265 14.25 -10.97 9.59
C ALA A 265 13.79 -9.63 8.98
N PHE A 266 12.69 -9.05 9.48
CA PHE A 266 12.24 -7.71 9.07
C PHE A 266 13.25 -6.63 9.45
N ALA A 267 13.78 -6.66 10.67
CA ALA A 267 14.81 -5.70 11.11
C ALA A 267 16.06 -5.78 10.23
N THR A 268 16.51 -7.00 9.92
CA THR A 268 17.64 -7.24 9.02
C THR A 268 17.37 -6.73 7.60
N ALA A 269 16.19 -7.01 7.05
CA ALA A 269 15.80 -6.54 5.73
C ALA A 269 15.78 -5.02 5.65
N ARG A 270 15.21 -4.35 6.67
CA ARG A 270 15.14 -2.90 6.76
C ARG A 270 16.52 -2.26 6.85
N ALA A 271 17.36 -2.71 7.79
CA ALA A 271 18.72 -2.20 7.95
C ALA A 271 19.54 -2.38 6.66
N THR A 272 19.43 -3.53 6.00
CA THR A 272 20.12 -3.79 4.73
C THR A 272 19.63 -2.84 3.62
N ALA A 273 18.33 -2.51 3.58
CA ALA A 273 17.78 -1.57 2.62
C ALA A 273 18.26 -0.14 2.90
N GLU A 274 18.22 0.31 4.16
CA GLU A 274 18.68 1.64 4.59
C GLU A 274 20.17 1.89 4.24
N ASP A 275 20.99 0.84 4.28
CA ASP A 275 22.42 0.91 3.95
C ASP A 275 22.74 1.03 2.44
N LEU A 276 21.75 0.88 1.53
CA LEU A 276 22.00 0.87 0.08
C LEU A 276 22.54 2.21 -0.46
N GLN A 277 22.12 3.33 0.13
CA GLN A 277 22.45 4.70 -0.35
C GLN A 277 22.18 4.92 -1.85
N ASP A 278 21.16 4.25 -2.40
CA ASP A 278 20.75 4.35 -3.80
C ASP A 278 19.22 4.53 -3.87
N PRO A 279 18.72 5.78 -3.80
CA PRO A 279 17.30 6.06 -3.60
C PRO A 279 16.40 5.59 -4.75
N VAL A 280 16.97 5.40 -5.94
CA VAL A 280 16.25 5.05 -7.17
C VAL A 280 16.75 3.75 -7.82
N PHE A 281 17.59 2.99 -7.12
CA PHE A 281 18.23 1.79 -7.65
C PHE A 281 18.98 2.05 -8.96
N ALA A 282 19.64 3.21 -9.09
CA ALA A 282 20.38 3.59 -10.27
C ALA A 282 21.54 2.64 -10.55
N THR A 283 22.13 2.04 -9.51
CA THR A 283 23.35 1.20 -9.60
C THR A 283 23.11 -0.26 -9.95
N VAL A 284 21.86 -0.65 -10.28
CA VAL A 284 21.53 -2.05 -10.65
C VAL A 284 22.08 -2.47 -12.01
N ASP A 285 22.61 -1.53 -12.79
CA ASP A 285 23.35 -1.78 -14.03
C ASP A 285 24.81 -2.19 -13.79
N ASP A 286 25.38 -1.85 -12.64
CA ASP A 286 26.68 -2.31 -12.19
C ASP A 286 26.59 -3.65 -11.42
N PRO A 287 27.50 -4.61 -11.62
CA PRO A 287 27.47 -5.89 -10.90
C PRO A 287 27.45 -5.75 -9.36
N SER A 288 28.17 -4.77 -8.82
CA SER A 288 28.22 -4.55 -7.37
C SER A 288 26.94 -3.91 -6.83
N GLY A 289 26.38 -2.92 -7.51
CA GLY A 289 25.11 -2.28 -7.10
C GLY A 289 23.94 -3.25 -7.24
N ARG A 290 23.89 -4.00 -8.35
CA ARG A 290 22.95 -5.12 -8.54
C ARG A 290 22.99 -6.10 -7.37
N LEU A 291 24.16 -6.60 -7.01
CA LEU A 291 24.31 -7.57 -5.92
C LEU A 291 23.75 -7.02 -4.60
N LYS A 292 23.98 -5.74 -4.30
CA LYS A 292 23.44 -5.12 -3.08
C LYS A 292 21.91 -5.12 -3.07
N VAL A 293 21.26 -4.77 -4.19
CA VAL A 293 19.80 -4.80 -4.31
C VAL A 293 19.25 -6.23 -4.27
N GLU A 294 19.94 -7.20 -4.88
CA GLU A 294 19.61 -8.63 -4.78
C GLU A 294 19.71 -9.15 -3.34
N ILE A 295 20.67 -8.68 -2.55
CA ILE A 295 20.78 -9.02 -1.12
C ILE A 295 19.54 -8.50 -0.38
N VAL A 296 19.10 -7.25 -0.62
CA VAL A 296 17.85 -6.74 -0.01
C VAL A 296 16.67 -7.62 -0.42
N GLN A 297 16.53 -7.96 -1.70
CA GLN A 297 15.45 -8.84 -2.18
C GLN A 297 15.47 -10.21 -1.47
N GLN A 298 16.64 -10.79 -1.26
CA GLN A 298 16.79 -12.04 -0.50
C GLN A 298 16.39 -11.87 0.97
N ARG A 299 16.69 -10.73 1.61
CA ARG A 299 16.25 -10.45 2.98
C ARG A 299 14.73 -10.31 3.10
N VAL A 300 14.07 -9.70 2.12
CA VAL A 300 12.60 -9.64 2.06
C VAL A 300 12.01 -11.06 1.95
N ARG A 301 12.59 -11.92 1.11
CA ARG A 301 12.16 -13.33 0.99
C ARG A 301 12.38 -14.11 2.29
N ALA A 302 13.50 -13.89 2.98
CA ALA A 302 13.73 -14.49 4.29
C ALA A 302 12.71 -14.04 5.35
N ALA A 303 12.29 -12.77 5.34
CA ALA A 303 11.21 -12.28 6.20
C ALA A 303 9.86 -12.94 5.88
N ARG A 304 9.56 -13.18 4.59
CA ARG A 304 8.39 -13.97 4.15
C ARG A 304 8.42 -15.39 4.68
N ASP A 305 9.56 -16.07 4.56
CA ASP A 305 9.71 -17.45 5.05
C ASP A 305 9.57 -17.53 6.58
N ALA A 306 10.13 -16.56 7.32
CA ALA A 306 9.98 -16.47 8.77
C ALA A 306 8.51 -16.23 9.18
N ALA A 307 7.84 -15.25 8.56
CA ALA A 307 6.42 -14.96 8.81
C ALA A 307 5.51 -16.15 8.47
N LYS A 308 5.84 -16.93 7.44
CA LYS A 308 5.13 -18.17 7.12
C LYS A 308 5.22 -19.20 8.26
N ALA A 309 6.40 -19.32 8.87
CA ALA A 309 6.65 -20.26 9.96
C ALA A 309 6.06 -19.82 11.29
N GLU A 310 6.15 -18.53 11.65
CA GLU A 310 5.76 -18.02 12.97
C GLU A 310 4.38 -17.35 13.01
N VAL A 311 3.83 -16.91 11.87
CA VAL A 311 2.48 -16.33 11.79
C VAL A 311 1.52 -17.31 11.12
N GLY A 312 1.85 -17.76 9.90
CA GLY A 312 0.96 -18.59 9.08
C GLY A 312 0.65 -19.95 9.70
N ALA A 313 1.69 -20.73 10.00
CA ALA A 313 1.53 -22.07 10.54
C ALA A 313 0.78 -22.14 11.88
N PRO A 314 1.06 -21.28 12.90
CA PRO A 314 0.29 -21.28 14.15
C PRO A 314 -1.19 -20.93 13.99
N LEU A 315 -1.51 -19.96 13.13
CA LEU A 315 -2.90 -19.61 12.78
C LEU A 315 -3.57 -20.68 11.89
N GLY A 316 -2.76 -21.60 11.36
CA GLY A 316 -3.12 -22.61 10.36
C GLY A 316 -3.64 -22.02 9.04
N VAL A 317 -3.33 -20.77 8.76
CA VAL A 317 -3.63 -20.13 7.49
C VAL A 317 -2.55 -20.48 6.48
N SER A 318 -2.90 -20.50 5.19
CA SER A 318 -1.94 -20.74 4.11
C SER A 318 -1.96 -19.60 3.11
N GLU A 319 -1.02 -19.57 2.16
CA GLU A 319 -1.14 -18.61 1.04
C GLU A 319 -2.45 -18.89 0.29
N GLY A 320 -3.37 -17.92 0.31
CA GLY A 320 -4.61 -17.94 -0.48
C GLY A 320 -4.39 -17.29 -1.84
N PHE A 321 -5.34 -17.44 -2.77
CA PHE A 321 -5.32 -16.71 -4.05
C PHE A 321 -5.32 -15.20 -3.79
N ASN A 322 -4.37 -14.49 -4.40
CA ASN A 322 -4.36 -13.02 -4.41
C ASN A 322 -4.90 -12.52 -5.76
N SER A 323 -5.57 -11.37 -5.77
CA SER A 323 -6.07 -10.71 -6.98
C SER A 323 -4.96 -10.32 -7.97
N ALA A 324 -3.70 -10.22 -7.49
CA ALA A 324 -2.53 -10.01 -8.34
C ALA A 324 -2.08 -11.24 -9.14
N ASP A 325 -2.58 -12.45 -8.83
CA ASP A 325 -2.22 -13.68 -9.56
C ASP A 325 -2.88 -13.76 -10.96
N GLY A 326 -3.79 -12.84 -11.25
CA GLY A 326 -4.62 -12.81 -12.47
C GLY A 326 -4.15 -11.92 -13.62
N ASP A 327 -3.06 -11.14 -13.47
CA ASP A 327 -2.68 -10.04 -14.40
C ASP A 327 -1.36 -10.19 -15.19
#